data_AF-A0A1F3Y8U9-F1
#
_entry.id   AF-A0A1F3Y8U9-F1
#
_cell.length_a   1.000
_cell.length_b   1.000
_cell.length_c   1.000
_cell.angle_alpha   90.00
_cell.angle_beta   90.00
_cell.angle_gamma   90.00
#
_symmetry.space_group_name_H-M   'P 1'
#
loop_
_entity.id
_entity.type
_entity.pdbx_description
1 polymer ?
#
loop_
_entity_poly.entity_id
_entity_poly.type
_entity_poly.pdbx_seq_one_letter_code
_entity_poly.pdbx_strand_id
1 'polypeptide(L)'
;MTFPFVNDWLYAGFAFAAGLLFSISGFCSDFRAPDFSISTRVQGGQIEIVAHPPAHHHFNVQAPMFLVQEGGRVKPTQATEARVRFSISRSHLRPDAHVSLYLCDDRKTFCENHQVRVTAPGNSPRPEPRIPSPKAQN
;
A
#
# COMPACT_ATOMS: atom_id res chain seq x y z
N MET A 1 16.69 -60.61 -37.60
CA MET A 1 16.00 -60.46 -38.89
C MET A 1 15.79 -58.97 -39.13
N THR A 2 16.34 -58.48 -40.24
CA THR A 2 15.91 -57.31 -41.06
C THR A 2 15.70 -55.91 -40.43
N PHE A 3 16.68 -55.04 -40.67
CA PHE A 3 16.52 -53.60 -41.01
C PHE A 3 15.87 -53.46 -42.42
N PRO A 4 15.66 -52.26 -42.99
CA PRO A 4 15.18 -50.95 -42.50
C PRO A 4 14.05 -50.40 -43.41
N PHE A 5 13.36 -49.31 -43.04
CA PHE A 5 12.75 -48.43 -44.05
C PHE A 5 12.93 -46.96 -43.67
N VAL A 6 13.82 -46.35 -44.45
CA VAL A 6 13.97 -44.91 -44.71
C VAL A 6 12.76 -44.40 -45.48
N ASN A 7 12.38 -43.15 -45.24
CA ASN A 7 11.84 -42.26 -46.26
C ASN A 7 12.28 -40.83 -45.97
N ASP A 8 13.34 -40.43 -46.68
CA ASP A 8 13.53 -39.06 -47.18
C ASP A 8 12.29 -38.62 -47.97
N TRP A 9 11.89 -37.36 -47.91
CA TRP A 9 11.48 -36.53 -49.06
C TRP A 9 11.12 -35.10 -48.59
N LEU A 10 11.78 -34.13 -49.23
CA LEU A 10 11.37 -32.75 -49.54
C LEU A 10 11.44 -31.65 -48.48
N TYR A 11 12.60 -30.99 -48.50
CA TYR A 11 12.75 -29.53 -48.47
C TYR A 11 11.69 -28.80 -49.30
N ALA A 12 10.99 -27.83 -48.71
CA ALA A 12 10.62 -26.57 -49.34
C ALA A 12 10.06 -25.61 -48.28
N GLY A 13 10.62 -24.41 -48.18
CA GLY A 13 9.96 -23.31 -47.48
C GLY A 13 10.84 -22.48 -46.55
N PHE A 14 11.98 -21.97 -47.05
CA PHE A 14 12.55 -20.75 -46.48
C PHE A 14 11.61 -19.60 -46.86
N ALA A 15 10.85 -19.09 -45.89
CA ALA A 15 10.11 -17.84 -46.03
C ALA A 15 10.21 -17.03 -44.72
N PHE A 16 11.09 -16.03 -44.78
CA PHE A 16 11.02 -14.73 -44.09
C PHE A 16 10.12 -14.61 -42.86
N ALA A 17 10.74 -14.47 -41.69
CA ALA A 17 10.20 -13.67 -40.60
C ALA A 17 11.35 -12.98 -39.85
N ALA A 18 11.97 -12.00 -40.51
CA ALA A 18 12.65 -10.91 -39.82
C ALA A 18 11.56 -10.04 -39.19
N GLY A 19 11.40 -10.08 -37.87
CA GLY A 19 10.32 -9.34 -37.23
C GLY A 19 10.43 -9.29 -35.71
N LEU A 20 10.91 -8.15 -35.22
CA LEU A 20 10.78 -7.64 -33.85
C LEU A 20 11.35 -8.52 -32.74
N LEU A 21 12.63 -8.29 -32.44
CA LEU A 21 13.11 -8.31 -31.06
C LEU A 21 12.35 -7.23 -30.30
N PHE A 22 11.21 -7.59 -29.70
CA PHE A 22 10.55 -6.78 -28.70
C PHE A 22 11.53 -6.60 -27.54
N SER A 23 12.11 -5.40 -27.45
CA SER A 23 12.76 -4.93 -26.23
C SER A 23 11.76 -5.08 -25.10
N ILE A 24 12.00 -6.07 -24.23
CA ILE A 24 11.28 -6.25 -22.97
C ILE A 24 11.81 -5.14 -22.05
N SER A 25 11.34 -3.92 -22.29
CA SER A 25 11.62 -2.80 -21.41
C SER A 25 11.02 -3.15 -20.05
N GLY A 26 11.91 -3.45 -19.11
CA GLY A 26 11.58 -3.88 -17.77
C GLY A 26 10.57 -2.96 -17.12
N PHE A 27 9.42 -3.53 -16.77
CA PHE A 27 8.63 -3.01 -15.68
C PHE A 27 9.41 -3.29 -14.41
N CYS A 28 10.31 -2.38 -14.04
CA CYS A 28 10.66 -2.20 -12.63
C CYS A 28 9.39 -1.66 -11.97
N SER A 29 8.48 -2.58 -11.62
CA SER A 29 7.46 -2.27 -10.63
C SER A 29 8.21 -1.98 -9.34
N ASP A 30 8.16 -0.74 -8.87
CA ASP A 30 8.56 -0.38 -7.52
C ASP A 30 7.98 -1.44 -6.56
N PHE A 31 8.84 -2.28 -6.00
CA PHE A 31 8.48 -3.39 -5.10
C PHE A 31 8.05 -2.90 -3.71
N ARG A 32 7.52 -1.67 -3.64
CA ARG A 32 7.11 -1.05 -2.39
C ARG A 32 5.67 -1.43 -2.10
N ALA A 33 5.42 -1.92 -0.90
CA ALA A 33 4.05 -2.22 -0.51
C ALA A 33 3.21 -0.93 -0.52
N PRO A 34 1.95 -0.97 -0.99
CA PRO A 34 1.04 0.16 -0.83
C PRO A 34 0.83 0.45 0.66
N ASP A 35 0.63 1.73 1.00
CA ASP A 35 0.35 2.10 2.39
C ASP A 35 -1.00 1.55 2.88
N PHE A 36 -1.09 1.27 4.18
CA PHE A 36 -2.35 0.87 4.80
C PHE A 36 -3.32 2.05 4.92
N SER A 37 -4.61 1.76 4.94
CA SER A 37 -5.64 2.79 5.10
C SER A 37 -6.02 2.98 6.57
N ILE A 38 -6.36 4.21 6.96
CA ILE A 38 -6.82 4.55 8.30
C ILE A 38 -8.27 5.01 8.25
N SER A 39 -9.10 4.48 9.14
CA SER A 39 -10.42 5.04 9.46
C SER A 39 -10.45 5.55 10.89
N THR A 40 -11.04 6.72 11.09
CA THR A 40 -11.20 7.33 12.42
C THR A 40 -12.68 7.46 12.76
N ARG A 41 -13.05 7.12 14.00
CA ARG A 41 -14.41 7.25 14.52
C ARG A 41 -14.36 7.86 15.90
N VAL A 42 -15.31 8.73 16.22
CA VAL A 42 -15.45 9.31 17.57
C VAL A 42 -16.53 8.55 18.31
N GLN A 43 -16.21 7.98 19.47
CA GLN A 43 -17.16 7.28 20.32
C GLN A 43 -16.86 7.58 21.79
N GLY A 44 -17.85 8.08 22.53
CA GLY A 44 -17.73 8.29 23.98
C GLY A 44 -16.57 9.19 24.41
N GLY A 45 -16.25 10.24 23.63
CA GLY A 45 -15.13 11.15 23.92
C GLY A 45 -13.74 10.61 23.52
N GLN A 46 -13.68 9.36 23.04
CA GLN A 46 -12.47 8.76 22.49
C GLN A 46 -12.50 8.81 20.96
N ILE A 47 -11.31 8.85 20.36
CA ILE A 47 -11.08 8.61 18.94
C ILE A 47 -10.59 7.18 18.82
N GLU A 48 -11.38 6.37 18.12
CA GLU A 48 -10.99 5.06 17.65
C GLU A 48 -10.31 5.22 16.29
N ILE A 49 -9.05 4.82 16.22
CA ILE A 49 -8.24 4.82 14.99
C ILE A 49 -8.06 3.37 14.57
N VAL A 50 -8.43 3.07 13.34
CA VAL A 50 -8.40 1.71 12.81
C VAL A 50 -7.57 1.69 11.54
N ALA A 51 -6.52 0.86 11.53
CA ALA A 51 -5.72 0.57 10.35
C ALA A 51 -6.23 -0.70 9.66
N HIS A 52 -6.28 -0.66 8.33
CA HIS A 52 -6.63 -1.79 7.45
C HIS A 52 -5.50 -2.04 6.45
N PRO A 53 -4.97 -3.27 6.36
CA PRO A 53 -3.91 -3.57 5.42
C PRO A 53 -4.46 -3.51 3.99
N PRO A 54 -3.62 -3.20 3.00
CA PRO A 54 -4.01 -3.30 1.60
C PRO A 54 -4.19 -4.77 1.19
N ALA A 55 -4.73 -4.99 -0.01
CA ALA A 55 -4.87 -6.34 -0.56
C ALA A 55 -3.50 -7.05 -0.63
N HIS A 56 -3.52 -8.37 -0.41
CA HIS A 56 -2.33 -9.24 -0.44
C HIS A 56 -1.25 -8.96 0.61
N HIS A 57 -1.62 -8.23 1.68
CA HIS A 57 -0.74 -7.92 2.79
C HIS A 57 -1.47 -8.11 4.12
N HIS A 58 -0.69 -8.26 5.18
CA HIS A 58 -1.19 -8.32 6.55
C HIS A 58 -0.24 -7.62 7.52
N PHE A 59 -0.75 -7.26 8.69
CA PHE A 59 0.06 -6.64 9.73
C PHE A 59 0.89 -7.68 10.49
N ASN A 60 2.17 -7.37 10.74
CA ASN A 60 3.01 -8.17 11.61
C ASN A 60 2.67 -7.89 13.08
N VAL A 61 1.84 -8.76 13.68
CA VAL A 61 1.42 -8.61 15.08
C VAL A 61 2.52 -8.87 16.11
N GLN A 62 3.64 -9.48 15.69
CA GLN A 62 4.81 -9.71 16.55
C GLN A 62 5.78 -8.52 16.53
N ALA A 63 5.70 -7.68 15.50
CA ALA A 63 6.50 -6.46 15.40
C ALA A 63 5.95 -5.34 16.30
N PRO A 64 6.78 -4.38 16.71
CA PRO A 64 6.31 -3.22 17.46
C PRO A 64 5.30 -2.39 16.64
N MET A 65 4.16 -2.08 17.24
CA MET A 65 3.07 -1.31 16.63
C MET A 65 2.74 -0.12 17.53
N PHE A 66 2.75 1.09 16.96
CA PHE A 66 2.54 2.31 17.75
C PHE A 66 1.75 3.37 16.99
N LEU A 67 0.92 4.10 17.73
CA LEU A 67 0.57 5.47 17.37
C LEU A 67 1.63 6.38 18.00
N VAL A 68 2.41 7.03 17.16
CA VAL A 68 3.52 7.91 17.55
C VAL A 68 3.05 9.35 17.45
N GLN A 69 3.32 10.14 18.49
CA GLN A 69 2.99 11.57 18.53
C GLN A 69 3.96 12.30 19.46
N GLU A 70 4.01 13.62 19.36
CA GLU A 70 4.75 14.44 20.32
C GLU A 70 4.30 14.12 21.76
N GLY A 71 5.25 13.69 22.58
CA GLY A 71 5.01 13.29 23.97
C GLY A 71 4.88 11.78 24.21
N GLY A 72 4.94 10.92 23.18
CA GLY A 72 5.15 9.49 23.39
C GLY A 72 4.58 8.55 22.33
N ARG A 73 4.46 7.28 22.73
CA ARG A 73 3.94 6.20 21.89
C ARG A 73 2.76 5.53 22.58
N VAL A 74 1.67 5.33 21.85
CA VAL A 74 0.47 4.63 22.32
C VAL A 74 0.41 3.26 21.67
N LYS A 75 0.24 2.22 22.49
CA LYS A 75 0.07 0.83 22.02
C LYS A 75 -1.36 0.61 21.50
N PRO A 76 -1.56 -0.32 20.55
CA PRO A 76 -2.89 -0.66 20.09
C PRO A 76 -3.70 -1.33 21.21
N THR A 77 -5.00 -1.07 21.22
CA THR A 77 -5.96 -1.77 22.10
C THR A 77 -6.33 -3.14 21.56
N GLN A 78 -6.24 -3.32 20.25
CA GLN A 78 -6.43 -4.60 19.56
C GLN A 78 -5.50 -4.67 18.35
N ALA A 79 -4.85 -5.82 18.16
CA ALA A 79 -4.02 -6.07 16.99
C ALA A 79 -4.27 -7.48 16.46
N THR A 80 -4.50 -7.57 15.15
CA THR A 80 -4.69 -8.79 14.38
C THR A 80 -4.02 -8.59 13.02
N GLU A 81 -3.72 -9.68 12.31
CA GLU A 81 -3.14 -9.61 10.96
C GLU A 81 -4.01 -8.79 9.98
N ALA A 82 -5.33 -8.78 10.18
CA ALA A 82 -6.28 -8.06 9.31
C ALA A 82 -6.63 -6.64 9.78
N ARG A 83 -6.31 -6.27 11.02
CA ARG A 83 -6.77 -5.01 11.62
C ARG A 83 -5.98 -4.65 12.86
N VAL A 84 -5.61 -3.37 12.98
CA VAL A 84 -5.04 -2.79 14.21
C VAL A 84 -5.91 -1.63 14.66
N ARG A 85 -6.17 -1.56 15.97
CA ARG A 85 -7.03 -0.55 16.59
C ARG A 85 -6.27 0.18 17.70
N PHE A 86 -6.38 1.49 17.69
CA PHE A 86 -5.94 2.36 18.77
C PHE A 86 -7.15 3.10 19.33
N SER A 87 -7.18 3.30 20.64
CA SER A 87 -8.13 4.20 21.27
C SER A 87 -7.36 5.27 22.03
N ILE A 88 -7.69 6.53 21.76
CA ILE A 88 -7.05 7.69 22.41
C ILE A 88 -8.13 8.72 22.75
N SER A 89 -7.98 9.43 23.87
CA SER A 89 -8.83 10.58 24.16
C SER A 89 -8.70 11.62 23.05
N ARG A 90 -9.82 12.23 22.64
CA ARG A 90 -9.81 13.30 21.63
C ARG A 90 -8.88 14.46 22.02
N SER A 91 -8.78 14.77 23.31
CA SER A 91 -7.90 15.82 23.85
C SER A 91 -6.40 15.49 23.74
N HIS A 92 -6.05 14.22 23.56
CA HIS A 92 -4.66 13.74 23.57
C HIS A 92 -4.12 13.44 22.18
N LEU A 93 -4.96 13.42 21.14
CA LEU A 93 -4.50 13.24 19.76
C LEU A 93 -3.83 14.52 19.28
N ARG A 94 -2.54 14.44 18.94
CA ARG A 94 -1.76 15.57 18.44
C ARG A 94 -1.82 15.67 16.90
N PRO A 95 -1.61 16.87 16.31
CA PRO A 95 -1.65 17.05 14.86
C PRO A 95 -0.55 16.30 14.07
N ASP A 96 0.57 16.00 14.71
CA ASP A 96 1.72 15.27 14.16
C ASP A 96 1.60 13.74 14.30
N ALA A 97 0.50 13.27 14.89
CA ALA A 97 0.30 11.86 15.17
C ALA A 97 0.31 11.01 13.90
N HIS A 98 1.06 9.91 13.92
CA HIS A 98 1.12 8.94 12.85
C HIS A 98 1.15 7.52 13.40
N VAL A 99 0.53 6.60 12.68
CA VAL A 99 0.54 5.17 12.99
C VAL A 99 1.75 4.55 12.30
N SER A 100 2.60 3.86 13.07
CA SER A 100 3.74 3.09 12.58
C SER A 100 3.45 1.60 12.75
N LEU A 101 3.36 0.88 11.63
CA LEU A 101 3.05 -0.55 11.57
C LEU A 101 3.96 -1.24 10.57
N TYR A 102 4.20 -2.53 10.78
CA TYR A 102 4.86 -3.38 9.81
C TYR A 102 3.84 -4.13 8.97
N LEU A 103 3.93 -4.01 7.65
CA LEU A 103 3.16 -4.78 6.68
C LEU A 103 4.04 -5.89 6.12
N CYS A 104 3.52 -7.10 6.04
CA CYS A 104 4.16 -8.22 5.35
C CYS A 104 3.31 -8.68 4.17
N ASP A 105 3.96 -9.27 3.18
CA ASP A 105 3.29 -9.99 2.10
C ASP A 105 2.59 -11.24 2.63
N ASP A 106 1.57 -11.75 1.94
CA ASP A 106 0.83 -12.96 2.35
C ASP A 106 1.73 -14.19 2.59
N ARG A 107 2.89 -14.26 1.92
CA ARG A 107 3.84 -15.37 2.06
C ARG A 107 4.82 -15.18 3.21
N LYS A 108 4.75 -14.05 3.94
CA LYS A 108 5.61 -13.70 5.08
C LYS A 108 7.10 -13.71 4.74
N THR A 109 7.43 -13.45 3.48
CA THR A 109 8.80 -13.43 2.97
C THR A 109 9.46 -12.08 3.17
N PHE A 110 8.65 -11.02 3.23
CA PHE A 110 9.13 -9.64 3.31
C PHE A 110 8.20 -8.80 4.16
N CYS A 111 8.78 -7.91 4.98
CA CYS A 111 8.03 -7.00 5.83
C CYS A 111 8.67 -5.59 5.82
N GLU A 112 7.85 -4.56 5.63
CA GLU A 112 8.27 -3.16 5.61
C GLU A 112 7.59 -2.35 6.72
N ASN A 113 8.28 -1.32 7.22
CA ASN A 113 7.67 -0.35 8.13
C ASN A 113 6.96 0.75 7.34
N HIS A 114 5.70 0.98 7.66
CA HIS A 114 4.88 2.04 7.08
C HIS A 114 4.46 3.02 8.17
N GLN A 115 4.45 4.30 7.80
CA GLN A 115 4.05 5.40 8.68
C GLN A 115 2.98 6.24 8.01
N VAL A 116 1.77 6.22 8.57
CA VAL A 116 0.61 6.91 8.00
C VAL A 116 0.09 7.93 9.01
N ARG A 117 0.00 9.19 8.59
CA ARG A 117 -0.49 10.30 9.43
C ARG A 117 -1.97 10.09 9.78
N VAL A 118 -2.33 10.43 11.01
CA VAL A 118 -3.72 10.38 11.49
C VAL A 118 -4.33 11.77 11.39
N THR A 119 -5.41 11.90 10.61
CA THR A 119 -6.20 13.13 10.59
C THR A 119 -7.36 13.01 11.57
N ALA A 120 -7.45 13.94 12.52
CA ALA A 120 -8.56 13.98 13.45
C ALA A 120 -9.89 14.22 12.71
N PRO A 121 -10.96 13.47 13.01
CA PRO A 121 -12.28 13.70 12.42
C PRO A 121 -12.78 15.10 12.82
N GLY A 122 -13.04 15.94 11.81
CA GLY A 122 -13.47 17.33 11.98
C GLY A 122 -12.40 18.40 11.69
N ASN A 123 -11.14 17.99 11.44
CA ASN A 123 -10.07 18.88 10.94
C ASN A 123 -9.89 18.72 9.42
N SER A 124 -10.98 18.55 8.66
CA SER A 124 -10.89 18.79 7.22
C SER A 124 -10.41 20.23 7.04
N PRO A 125 -9.35 20.51 6.25
CA PRO A 125 -9.00 21.87 5.91
C PRO A 125 -10.26 22.54 5.40
N ARG A 126 -10.73 23.60 6.08
CA ARG A 126 -11.81 24.42 5.53
C ARG A 126 -11.33 24.79 4.12
N PRO A 127 -12.09 24.49 3.05
CA PRO A 127 -11.66 24.87 1.71
C PRO A 127 -11.35 26.35 1.75
N GLU A 128 -10.10 26.71 1.46
CA GLU A 128 -9.72 28.12 1.37
C GLU A 128 -10.69 28.79 0.37
N PRO A 129 -11.30 29.93 0.72
CA PRO A 129 -12.19 30.61 -0.20
C PRO A 129 -11.45 30.84 -1.51
N ARG A 130 -11.88 30.17 -2.59
CA ARG A 130 -11.30 30.40 -3.92
C ARG A 130 -11.55 31.86 -4.28
N ILE A 131 -10.53 32.70 -4.13
CA ILE A 131 -10.53 34.06 -4.68
C ILE A 131 -10.68 33.88 -6.20
N PRO A 132 -11.73 34.44 -6.83
CA PRO A 132 -11.90 34.32 -8.27
C PRO A 132 -10.69 34.92 -8.98
N SER A 133 -10.06 34.16 -9.87
CA SER A 133 -8.99 34.69 -10.73
C SER A 133 -9.49 35.93 -11.46
N PRO A 134 -8.71 37.03 -11.49
CA PRO A 134 -9.07 38.21 -12.26
C PRO A 134 -9.19 37.81 -13.74
N LYS A 135 -10.36 38.08 -14.33
CA LYS A 135 -10.58 37.90 -15.76
C LYS A 135 -9.66 38.86 -16.51
N ALA A 136 -8.82 38.33 -17.39
CA ALA A 136 -8.08 39.13 -18.34
C ALA A 136 -9.07 39.91 -19.23
N GLN A 137 -8.95 41.24 -19.23
CA GLN A 137 -9.65 42.10 -20.17
C GLN A 137 -8.87 42.10 -21.48
N ASN A 138 -9.55 41.82 -22.58
CA ASN A 138 -9.05 41.88 -23.95
C ASN A 138 -9.59 43.14 -24.63
#